data_AF-A0A2V7W2P2-F1
#
_entry.id   AF-A0A2V7W2P2-F1
#
_cell.length_a   1.000
_cell.length_b   1.000
_cell.length_c   1.000
_cell.angle_alpha   90.00
_cell.angle_beta   90.00
_cell.angle_gamma   90.00
#
_symmetry.space_group_name_H-M   'P 1'
#
loop_
_entity.id
_entity.type
_entity.pdbx_description
1 polymer ?
#
loop_
_entity_poly.entity_id
_entity_poly.type
_entity_poly.pdbx_seq_one_letter_code
_entity_poly.pdbx_strand_id
1 'polypeptide(L)'
;MSEKQESKARVVEVNRAQMRLVPMDLESLLPADHQARAVWSFVDRLDLGEFYARIQSREGKAGRPAIDPQIFLALWIYATVEGVG
;
A
#
# COMPACT_ATOMS: atom_id res chain seq x y z
N MET A 1 -20.69 12.02 -38.65
CA MET A 1 -20.77 12.39 -37.21
C MET A 1 -20.48 11.13 -36.43
N SER A 2 -19.34 11.07 -35.74
CA SER A 2 -18.81 9.83 -35.17
C SER A 2 -19.74 9.25 -34.12
N GLU A 3 -20.16 8.00 -34.33
CA GLU A 3 -20.69 7.11 -33.30
C GLU A 3 -19.74 7.13 -32.08
N LYS A 4 -20.31 7.34 -30.89
CA LYS A 4 -19.64 6.92 -29.66
C LYS A 4 -19.82 5.41 -29.57
N GLN A 5 -18.84 4.66 -30.07
CA GLN A 5 -18.70 3.26 -29.65
C GLN A 5 -18.49 3.25 -28.14
N GLU A 6 -19.41 2.63 -27.41
CA GLU A 6 -19.30 2.48 -25.97
C GLU A 6 -18.05 1.65 -25.63
N SER A 7 -17.20 2.21 -24.76
CA SER A 7 -16.00 1.53 -24.29
C SER A 7 -16.36 0.34 -23.41
N LYS A 8 -15.76 -0.82 -23.65
CA LYS A 8 -15.89 -2.01 -22.80
C LYS A 8 -15.40 -1.70 -21.37
N ALA A 9 -16.14 -2.18 -20.38
CA ALA A 9 -15.79 -2.00 -18.97
C ALA A 9 -14.43 -2.65 -18.62
N ARG A 10 -13.61 -1.98 -17.81
CA ARG A 10 -12.46 -2.59 -17.13
C ARG A 10 -12.97 -3.39 -15.94
N VAL A 11 -12.79 -4.70 -15.97
CA VAL A 11 -13.26 -5.59 -14.92
C VAL A 11 -12.16 -6.51 -14.44
N VAL A 12 -12.12 -6.76 -13.13
CA VAL A 12 -11.39 -7.88 -12.53
C VAL A 12 -12.33 -9.07 -12.58
N GLU A 13 -11.92 -10.17 -13.20
CA GLU A 13 -12.76 -11.37 -13.36
C GLU A 13 -12.70 -12.30 -12.15
N VAL A 14 -13.82 -13.01 -11.92
CA VAL A 14 -14.02 -13.79 -10.69
C VAL A 14 -13.39 -15.18 -10.79
N ASN A 15 -12.51 -15.50 -9.83
CA ASN A 15 -12.08 -16.86 -9.50
C ASN A 15 -13.04 -17.47 -8.47
N ARG A 16 -14.01 -18.30 -8.90
CA ARG A 16 -15.06 -18.85 -8.02
C ARG A 16 -14.63 -19.99 -7.10
N ALA A 17 -13.37 -20.42 -7.18
CA ALA A 17 -12.78 -21.43 -6.30
C ALA A 17 -11.77 -20.81 -5.30
N GLN A 18 -11.73 -19.47 -5.21
CA GLN A 18 -10.79 -18.77 -4.34
C GLN A 18 -11.19 -18.92 -2.86
N MET A 19 -10.56 -19.87 -2.17
CA MET A 19 -10.65 -20.01 -0.72
C MET A 19 -9.42 -19.37 -0.06
N ARG A 20 -9.63 -18.57 0.99
CA ARG A 20 -8.55 -18.03 1.84
C ARG A 20 -9.05 -17.82 3.27
N LEU A 21 -8.46 -18.53 4.24
CA LEU A 21 -8.57 -18.24 5.66
C LEU A 21 -7.15 -18.14 6.23
N VAL A 22 -6.76 -16.94 6.68
CA VAL A 22 -5.45 -16.68 7.27
C VAL A 22 -5.65 -15.91 8.57
N PRO A 23 -6.03 -16.58 9.68
CA PRO A 23 -6.03 -15.95 10.98
C PRO A 23 -4.57 -15.65 11.36
N MET A 24 -4.21 -14.37 11.33
CA MET A 24 -2.89 -13.90 11.70
C MET A 24 -3.01 -12.60 12.50
N ASP A 25 -2.31 -12.56 13.62
CA ASP A 25 -2.01 -11.32 14.29
C ASP A 25 -0.70 -10.79 13.72
N LEU A 26 -0.79 -9.76 12.89
CA LEU A 26 0.37 -9.15 12.23
C LEU A 26 1.38 -8.61 13.24
N GLU A 27 0.91 -8.10 14.37
CA GLU A 27 1.80 -7.58 15.41
C GLU A 27 2.56 -8.72 16.09
N SER A 28 1.93 -9.87 16.30
CA SER A 28 2.63 -11.06 16.84
C SER A 28 3.63 -11.69 15.85
N LEU A 29 3.65 -11.31 14.58
CA LEU A 29 4.61 -11.86 13.60
C LEU A 29 6.04 -11.33 13.82
N LEU A 30 6.19 -10.20 14.51
CA LEU A 30 7.49 -9.60 14.77
C LEU A 30 7.85 -9.75 16.25
N PRO A 31 9.04 -10.29 16.58
CA PRO A 31 9.59 -10.19 17.93
C PRO A 31 9.58 -8.74 18.44
N ALA A 32 9.47 -8.57 19.76
CA ALA A 32 9.40 -7.24 20.38
C ALA A 32 10.64 -6.37 20.09
N ASP A 33 11.79 -7.00 19.91
CA ASP A 33 13.09 -6.41 19.62
C ASP A 33 13.44 -6.37 18.13
N HIS A 34 12.50 -6.75 17.24
CA HIS A 34 12.73 -6.77 15.81
C HIS A 34 12.96 -5.35 15.26
N GLN A 35 14.02 -5.18 14.44
CA GLN A 35 14.46 -3.87 13.96
C GLN A 35 13.39 -3.11 13.15
N ALA A 36 12.52 -3.83 12.42
CA ALA A 36 11.39 -3.22 11.72
C ALA A 36 10.46 -2.38 12.62
N ARG A 37 10.36 -2.72 13.93
CA ARG A 37 9.56 -1.93 14.89
C ARG A 37 10.21 -0.57 15.17
N ALA A 38 11.53 -0.51 15.24
CA ALA A 38 12.27 0.74 15.37
C ALA A 38 12.13 1.60 14.11
N VAL A 39 12.25 0.98 12.93
CA VAL A 39 12.01 1.66 11.65
C VAL A 39 10.60 2.23 11.56
N TRP A 40 9.58 1.44 11.91
CA TRP A 40 8.20 1.90 11.93
C TRP A 40 7.99 3.07 12.90
N SER A 41 8.49 2.95 14.14
CA SER A 41 8.41 4.00 15.16
C SER A 41 9.14 5.29 14.78
N PHE A 42 10.16 5.20 13.91
CA PHE A 42 10.86 6.34 13.35
C PHE A 42 10.03 7.00 12.26
N VAL A 43 9.55 6.22 11.28
CA VAL A 43 8.74 6.71 10.16
C VAL A 43 7.44 7.36 10.63
N ASP A 44 6.82 6.82 11.68
CA ASP A 44 5.58 7.35 12.28
C ASP A 44 5.70 8.78 12.82
N ARG A 45 6.93 9.27 13.04
CA ARG A 45 7.20 10.63 13.52
C ARG A 45 7.55 11.61 12.40
N LEU A 46 7.67 11.13 11.16
CA LEU A 46 8.02 11.97 10.02
C LEU A 46 6.79 12.71 9.50
N ASP A 47 6.98 13.97 9.09
CA ASP A 47 5.98 14.66 8.30
C ASP A 47 6.04 14.17 6.84
N LEU A 48 5.01 13.41 6.45
CA LEU A 48 4.85 12.89 5.09
C LEU A 48 3.86 13.71 4.24
N GLY A 49 3.48 14.92 4.68
CA GLY A 49 2.45 15.74 4.04
C GLY A 49 2.68 15.96 2.54
N GLU A 50 3.92 16.23 2.13
CA GLU A 50 4.30 16.40 0.72
C GLU A 50 4.13 15.11 -0.11
N PHE A 51 4.34 13.94 0.47
CA PHE A 51 4.06 12.67 -0.22
C PHE A 51 2.56 12.49 -0.46
N TYR A 52 1.74 12.77 0.56
CA TYR A 52 0.28 12.72 0.43
C TYR A 52 -0.26 13.80 -0.51
N ALA A 53 0.36 14.99 -0.57
CA ALA A 53 -0.04 16.07 -1.46
C ALA A 53 0.10 15.71 -2.95
N ARG A 54 1.08 14.87 -3.30
CA ARG A 54 1.31 14.40 -4.69
C ARG A 54 0.32 13.34 -5.17
N ILE A 55 -0.42 12.69 -4.27
CA ILE A 55 -1.38 11.65 -4.64
C ILE A 55 -2.53 12.26 -5.48
N GLN A 56 -2.80 11.68 -6.66
CA GLN A 56 -3.87 12.15 -7.55
C GLN A 56 -5.21 11.44 -7.31
N SER A 57 -5.17 10.20 -6.80
CA SER A 57 -6.36 9.48 -6.36
C SER A 57 -6.89 10.15 -5.10
N ARG A 58 -8.01 10.86 -5.24
CA ARG A 58 -8.67 11.58 -4.15
C ARG A 58 -10.06 11.03 -3.96
N GLU A 59 -10.59 11.19 -2.76
CA GLU A 59 -11.99 10.90 -2.47
C GLU A 59 -12.90 11.60 -3.49
N GLY A 60 -13.92 10.88 -3.97
CA GLY A 60 -14.85 11.38 -4.98
C GLY A 60 -14.32 11.46 -6.41
N LYS A 61 -13.07 11.04 -6.69
CA LYS A 61 -12.51 10.98 -8.06
C LYS A 61 -12.29 9.53 -8.50
N ALA A 62 -12.51 9.26 -9.79
CA ALA A 62 -12.22 7.96 -10.38
C ALA A 62 -10.71 7.66 -10.29
N GLY A 63 -10.35 6.45 -9.85
CA GLY A 63 -8.97 6.00 -9.72
C GLY A 63 -8.84 4.91 -8.66
N ARG A 64 -7.82 4.05 -8.79
CA ARG A 64 -7.50 3.08 -7.73
C ARG A 64 -6.88 3.82 -6.54
N PRO A 65 -7.24 3.48 -5.28
CA PRO A 65 -6.57 4.02 -4.11
C PRO A 65 -5.05 3.86 -4.22
N ALA A 66 -4.33 4.90 -3.84
CA ALA A 66 -2.88 4.82 -3.72
C ALA A 66 -2.48 3.93 -2.54
N ILE A 67 -1.31 3.32 -2.63
CA ILE A 67 -0.67 2.69 -1.48
C ILE A 67 -0.15 3.81 -0.59
N ASP A 68 -0.25 3.60 0.73
CA ASP A 68 0.20 4.56 1.73
C ASP A 68 1.72 4.83 1.61
N PRO A 69 2.17 6.08 1.46
CA PRO A 69 3.59 6.43 1.47
C PRO A 69 4.33 5.96 2.73
N GLN A 70 3.67 5.92 3.89
CA GLN A 70 4.29 5.54 5.15
C GLN A 70 4.86 4.11 5.10
N ILE A 71 4.08 3.14 4.61
CA ILE A 71 4.53 1.75 4.50
C ILE A 71 5.64 1.60 3.44
N PHE A 72 5.59 2.34 2.34
CA PHE A 72 6.67 2.29 1.35
C PHE A 72 7.99 2.82 1.91
N LEU A 73 7.95 3.93 2.65
CA LEU A 73 9.14 4.49 3.26
C LEU A 73 9.71 3.56 4.34
N ALA A 74 8.85 2.97 5.18
CA ALA A 74 9.25 2.00 6.18
C ALA A 74 9.93 0.77 5.55
N LEU A 75 9.36 0.22 4.46
CA LEU A 75 9.95 -0.91 3.75
C LEU A 75 11.30 -0.58 3.13
N TRP A 76 11.43 0.60 2.52
CA TRP A 76 12.69 1.04 1.92
C TRP A 76 13.79 1.21 2.97
N ILE A 77 13.52 1.94 4.06
CA ILE A 77 14.48 2.13 5.15
C ILE A 77 14.86 0.78 5.77
N TYR A 78 13.87 -0.09 6.02
CA TYR A 78 14.13 -1.42 6.56
C TYR A 78 15.06 -2.24 5.65
N ALA A 79 14.82 -2.23 4.33
CA ALA A 79 15.71 -2.90 3.37
C ALA A 79 17.13 -2.30 3.36
N THR A 80 17.27 -0.98 3.55
CA THR A 80 18.59 -0.35 3.68
C THR A 80 19.30 -0.77 4.97
N VAL A 81 18.59 -0.85 6.10
CA VAL A 81 19.14 -1.33 7.39
C VAL A 81 19.61 -2.78 7.27
N GLU A 82 18.85 -3.63 6.58
CA GLU A 82 19.21 -5.03 6.30
C GLU A 82 20.30 -5.20 5.21
N GLY A 83 20.75 -4.11 4.57
CA GLY A 83 21.77 -4.15 3.53
C GLY A 83 21.30 -4.74 2.19
N VAL A 84 19.99 -4.75 1.93
CA VAL A 84 19.36 -5.28 0.71
C VAL A 84 19.12 -4.19 -0.35
N GLY A 85 18.94 -2.94 0.10
CA GLY A 85 18.48 -1.80 -0.71
C GLY A 85 19.53 -1.10 -1.57
#